data_AF-A0A376TJV8-F1
#
_entry.id   AF-A0A376TJV8-F1
#
_cell.length_a   1.000
_cell.length_b   1.000
_cell.length_c   1.000
_cell.angle_alpha   90.00
_cell.angle_beta   90.00
_cell.angle_gamma   90.00
#
_symmetry.space_group_name_H-M   'P 1'
#
loop_
_entity.id
_entity.type
_entity.pdbx_description
1 polymer ?
#
loop_
_entity_poly.entity_id
_entity_poly.type
_entity_poly.pdbx_seq_one_letter_code
_entity_poly.pdbx_strand_id
1 'polypeptide(L)' 'MLQISHLYADYGGKPVLEDINLTLESGELLVVLGRPAAVKPPC' A
#
# COMPACT_ATOMS: atom_id res chain seq x y z
N MET A 1 2.31 -1.52 -19.06
CA MET A 1 3.09 -0.76 -18.07
C MET A 1 2.13 -0.07 -17.14
N LEU A 2 2.13 -0.46 -15.87
CA LEU A 2 1.40 0.21 -14.79
C LEU A 2 2.43 0.87 -13.89
N GLN A 3 2.26 2.16 -13.62
CA GLN A 3 3.16 2.91 -12.74
C GLN A 3 2.34 3.67 -11.69
N ILE A 4 2.73 3.51 -10.44
CA ILE A 4 2.23 4.21 -9.27
C ILE A 4 3.44 4.93 -8.67
N SER A 5 3.31 6.23 -8.42
CA SER A 5 4.38 7.04 -7.84
C SER A 5 3.83 7.93 -6.74
N HIS A 6 4.59 8.04 -5.65
CA HIS A 6 4.25 8.87 -4.48
C HIS A 6 2.81 8.67 -3.97
N LEU A 7 2.39 7.40 -3.83
CA LEU A 7 1.05 7.08 -3.35
C LEU A 7 0.96 7.26 -1.83
N TYR A 8 0.00 8.08 -1.41
CA TYR A 8 -0.39 8.28 -0.02
C TYR A 8 -1.86 7.92 0.17
N ALA A 9 -2.20 7.31 1.30
CA ALA A 9 -3.59 7.03 1.66
C ALA A 9 -3.79 7.13 3.16
N ASP A 10 -4.91 7.75 3.54
CA ASP A 10 -5.36 7.96 4.91
C ASP A 10 -6.75 7.35 5.10
N TYR A 11 -6.98 6.75 6.26
CA TYR A 11 -8.30 6.31 6.68
C TYR A 11 -8.60 6.82 8.08
N GLY A 12 -9.50 7.79 8.18
CA GLY A 12 -9.94 8.35 9.45
C GLY A 12 -8.86 9.16 10.16
N GLY A 13 -8.01 9.87 9.41
CA GLY A 13 -6.90 10.65 9.96
C GLY A 13 -5.70 9.80 10.41
N LYS A 14 -5.72 8.49 10.11
CA LYS A 14 -4.57 7.61 10.27
C LYS A 14 -3.92 7.35 8.89
N PRO A 15 -2.67 7.78 8.67
CA PRO A 15 -1.95 7.42 7.45
C PRO A 15 -1.73 5.90 7.42
N VAL A 16 -2.07 5.29 6.29
CA VAL A 16 -1.96 3.84 6.06
C VAL A 16 -0.96 3.52 4.95
N LEU A 17 -0.87 4.37 3.92
CA LEU A 17 0.17 4.28 2.90
C LEU A 17 0.96 5.59 2.88
N GLU A 18 2.29 5.48 2.91
CA GLU A 18 3.21 6.61 2.90
C GLU A 18 4.22 6.41 1.77
N ASP A 19 4.17 7.29 0.77
CA ASP A 19 5.13 7.36 -0.34
C ASP A 19 5.41 6.03 -1.04
N ILE A 20 4.35 5.33 -1.46
CA ILE A 20 4.51 4.05 -2.16
C ILE A 20 4.76 4.28 -3.66
N ASN A 21 5.79 3.63 -4.17
CA ASN A 21 6.18 3.62 -5.57
C ASN A 21 6.17 2.17 -6.08
N LEU A 22 5.45 1.91 -7.18
CA LEU A 22 5.31 0.58 -7.78
C LEU A 22 5.29 0.70 -9.29
N THR A 23 6.10 -0.11 -9.97
CA THR A 23 6.09 -0.23 -11.44
C THR A 23 5.89 -1.69 -11.80
N LEU A 24 5.04 -1.95 -12.78
CA LEU A 24 4.74 -3.29 -13.28
C LEU A 24 4.74 -3.30 -14.80
N GLU A 25 5.59 -4.14 -15.38
CA GLU A 25 5.71 -4.28 -16.83
C GLU A 25 4.78 -5.33 -17.42
N SER A 26 4.68 -5.33 -18.75
CA SER A 26 3.87 -6.33 -19.45
C SER A 26 4.48 -7.73 -19.28
N GLY A 27 3.66 -8.69 -18.84
CA GLY A 27 4.10 -10.06 -18.58
C GLY A 27 4.63 -10.31 -17.17
N GLU A 28 4.70 -9.29 -16.31
CA GLU A 28 5.10 -9.44 -14.92
C GLU A 28 3.90 -9.74 -13.98
N LEU A 29 4.12 -10.63 -13.01
CA LEU A 29 3.18 -10.94 -11.94
C LEU A 29 3.79 -10.51 -10.60
N LEU A 30 3.17 -9.52 -9.96
CA LEU A 30 3.62 -9.00 -8.67
C LEU A 30 2.62 -9.38 -7.57
N VAL A 31 3.14 -9.94 -6.48
CA VAL A 31 2.35 -10.30 -5.28
C VAL A 31 2.84 -9.45 -4.11
N VAL A 32 1.92 -8.73 -3.47
CA VAL A 32 2.19 -7.94 -2.27
C VAL A 32 1.78 -8.73 -1.03
N LEU A 33 2.73 -8.99 -0.13
CA LEU A 33 2.51 -9.68 1.13
C LEU A 33 2.89 -8.76 2.29
N GLY A 34 2.20 -8.90 3.42
CA GLY A 34 2.45 -8.09 4.60
C GLY A 34 1.97 -8.76 5.88
N ARG A 35 2.50 -8.27 7.01
CA ARG A 35 1.94 -8.58 8.32
C ARG A 35 0.55 -7.93 8.44
N PRO A 36 -0.41 -8.55 9.16
CA PRO A 36 -1.69 -7.92 9.41
C PRO A 36 -1.48 -6.56 10.07
N ALA A 37 -2.29 -5.58 9.68
CA ALA A 37 -2.21 -4.24 10.23
C ALA A 37 -2.47 -4.27 11.75
N ALA A 38 -1.70 -3.49 12.51
CA ALA A 38 -1.96 -3.32 13.94
C ALA A 38 -3.28 -2.57 14.12
N VAL A 39 -4.33 -3.32 14.46
CA VAL A 39 -5.64 -2.78 14.83
C VAL A 39 -5.60 -2.46 16.32
N LYS A 40 -5.98 -1.23 16.70
CA LYS A 40 -6.16 -0.88 18.11
C LYS A 40 -7.30 -1.76 18.65
N PRO A 41 -7.07 -2.54 19.73
CA PRO A 41 -8.14 -3.35 20.29
C PRO A 41 -9.29 -2.44 20.76
N PRO A 42 -10.56 -2.88 20.60
CA PRO A 42 -11.68 -2.17 21.22
C PRO A 42 -11.45 -2.13 22.74
N CYS A 43 -11.57 -0.92 23.32
CA CYS A 43 -11.48 -0.69 24.76
C CYS A 43 -12.73 -1.22 25.48
#